data_AF-A0A4U7J9A9-F1
#
_entry.id   AF-A0A4U7J9A9-F1
#
_cell.length_a   1.000
_cell.length_b   1.000
_cell.length_c   1.000
_cell.angle_alpha   90.00
_cell.angle_beta   90.00
_cell.angle_gamma   90.00
#
_symmetry.space_group_name_H-M   'P 1'
#
loop_
_entity.id
_entity.type
_entity.pdbx_description
1 polymer ?
#
loop_
_entity_poly.entity_id
_entity_poly.type
_entity_poly.pdbx_seq_one_letter_code
_entity_poly.pdbx_strand_id
1 'polypeptide(L)'
;MSIATKKLKYEMDLKREQAEKAEFANAVIRGEYIRKEDVTAELQRFFVILKRSMFGFSRKIANELSGIVDSIEARRIEKMITELTSDALEQLSIDGVYTATKKKKEKT
;
A
#
# COMPACT_ATOMS: atom_id res chain seq x y z
N MET A 1 -36.51 -36.48 18.88
CA MET A 1 -36.43 -35.25 19.71
C MET A 1 -37.83 -34.69 19.90
N SER A 2 -38.23 -34.33 21.12
CA SER A 2 -39.54 -33.73 21.39
C SER A 2 -39.59 -32.28 20.90
N ILE A 3 -40.79 -31.74 20.73
CA ILE A 3 -40.99 -30.34 20.31
C ILE A 3 -40.36 -29.37 21.32
N ALA A 4 -40.44 -29.69 22.62
CA ALA A 4 -39.83 -28.91 23.68
C ALA A 4 -38.29 -28.88 23.58
N THR A 5 -37.65 -30.01 23.28
CA THR A 5 -36.18 -30.05 23.12
C THR A 5 -35.72 -29.33 21.87
N LYS A 6 -36.50 -29.36 20.78
CA LYS A 6 -36.23 -28.55 19.58
C LYS A 6 -36.34 -27.05 19.88
N LYS A 7 -37.41 -26.62 20.57
CA LYS A 7 -37.61 -25.22 20.95
C LYS A 7 -36.44 -24.70 21.80
N LEU A 8 -36.05 -25.46 22.82
CA LEU A 8 -34.93 -25.10 23.69
C LEU A 8 -33.60 -24.99 22.93
N LYS A 9 -33.35 -25.88 21.98
CA LYS A 9 -32.17 -25.78 21.10
C LYS A 9 -32.19 -24.48 20.29
N TYR A 10 -33.30 -24.15 19.63
CA TYR A 10 -33.40 -22.93 18.85
C TYR A 10 -33.27 -21.65 19.70
N GLU A 11 -33.78 -21.65 20.93
CA GLU A 11 -33.60 -20.53 21.86
C GLU A 11 -32.14 -20.39 22.31
N MET A 12 -31.43 -21.50 22.55
CA MET A 12 -30.00 -21.48 22.83
C MET A 12 -29.19 -20.95 21.64
N ASP A 13 -29.47 -21.44 20.43
CA ASP A 13 -28.79 -21.02 19.20
C ASP A 13 -29.01 -19.52 18.95
N LEU A 14 -30.24 -19.02 19.13
CA LEU A 14 -30.55 -17.59 19.01
C LEU A 14 -29.78 -16.73 20.01
N LYS A 15 -29.71 -17.15 21.29
CA LYS A 15 -28.96 -16.42 22.32
C LYS A 15 -27.46 -16.41 22.03
N ARG A 16 -26.92 -17.50 21.48
CA ARG A 16 -25.52 -17.59 21.06
C ARG A 16 -25.22 -16.58 19.95
N GLU A 17 -26.02 -16.56 18.90
CA GLU A 17 -25.89 -15.61 17.79
C GLU A 17 -26.01 -14.15 18.25
N GLN A 18 -26.88 -13.86 19.22
CA GLN A 18 -27.00 -12.55 19.82
C GLN A 18 -25.74 -12.15 20.61
N ALA A 19 -25.16 -13.08 21.37
CA ALA A 19 -23.93 -12.85 22.11
C ALA A 19 -22.75 -12.60 21.17
N GLU A 20 -22.61 -13.40 20.11
CA GLU A 20 -21.55 -13.25 19.10
C GLU A 20 -21.67 -11.90 18.36
N LYS A 21 -22.89 -11.47 18.00
CA LYS A 21 -23.11 -10.13 17.43
C LYS A 21 -22.74 -9.00 18.39
N ALA A 22 -23.09 -9.13 19.67
CA ALA A 22 -22.76 -8.13 20.68
C ALA A 22 -21.25 -8.05 20.91
N GLU A 23 -20.56 -9.18 20.95
CA GLU A 23 -19.11 -9.24 21.06
C GLU A 23 -18.41 -8.57 19.88
N PHE A 24 -18.86 -8.86 18.65
CA PHE A 24 -18.35 -8.20 17.45
C PHE A 24 -18.60 -6.69 17.47
N ALA A 25 -19.81 -6.25 17.81
CA ALA A 25 -20.11 -4.82 17.90
C ALA A 25 -19.23 -4.12 18.95
N ASN A 26 -19.02 -4.76 20.11
CA ASN A 26 -18.15 -4.23 21.15
C ASN A 26 -16.68 -4.15 20.67
N ALA A 27 -16.19 -5.15 19.94
CA ALA A 27 -14.83 -5.14 19.37
C ALA A 27 -14.63 -4.03 18.34
N VAL A 28 -15.64 -3.76 17.50
CA VAL A 28 -15.65 -2.62 16.57
C VAL A 28 -15.58 -1.30 17.35
N ILE A 29 -16.37 -1.14 18.42
CA ILE A 29 -16.35 0.08 19.26
C ILE A 29 -15.00 0.25 19.97
N ARG A 30 -14.36 -0.84 20.40
CA ARG A 30 -13.01 -0.81 20.99
C ARG A 30 -11.90 -0.48 19.99
N GLY A 31 -12.22 -0.43 18.69
CA GLY A 31 -11.25 -0.11 17.64
C GLY A 31 -10.39 -1.30 17.21
N GLU A 32 -10.78 -2.53 17.55
CA GLU A 32 -10.08 -3.75 17.12
C GLU A 32 -10.27 -4.03 15.62
N TYR A 33 -11.27 -3.41 15.00
CA TYR A 33 -11.58 -3.54 13.58
C TYR A 33 -11.63 -2.17 12.91
N ILE A 34 -11.00 -2.08 11.74
CA ILE A 34 -11.09 -0.92 10.85
C ILE A 34 -11.83 -1.35 9.59
N ARG A 35 -12.67 -0.48 9.05
CA ARG A 35 -13.38 -0.75 7.80
C ARG A 35 -12.39 -0.85 6.65
N LYS A 36 -12.57 -1.86 5.79
CA LYS A 36 -11.70 -2.10 4.65
C LYS A 36 -11.63 -0.90 3.71
N GLU A 37 -12.74 -0.19 3.55
CA GLU A 37 -12.86 0.99 2.69
C GLU A 37 -11.99 2.14 3.20
N ASP A 38 -11.93 2.33 4.52
CA ASP A 38 -11.13 3.37 5.15
C ASP A 38 -9.63 3.10 4.94
N VAL A 39 -9.19 1.86 5.20
CA VAL A 39 -7.79 1.43 4.96
C VAL A 39 -7.42 1.57 3.49
N THR A 40 -8.31 1.12 2.60
CA THR A 40 -8.08 1.18 1.14
C THR A 40 -7.92 2.63 0.68
N ALA A 41 -8.83 3.52 1.11
CA ALA A 41 -8.81 4.93 0.75
C ALA A 41 -7.57 5.64 1.32
N GLU A 42 -7.15 5.30 2.54
CA GLU A 42 -5.96 5.86 3.17
C GLU A 42 -4.68 5.43 2.44
N LEU A 43 -4.52 4.14 2.15
CA LEU A 43 -3.38 3.62 1.40
C LEU A 43 -3.33 4.21 -0.01
N GLN A 44 -4.46 4.34 -0.71
CA GLN A 44 -4.50 5.01 -2.01
C GLN A 44 -3.99 6.45 -1.94
N ARG A 45 -4.44 7.23 -0.95
CA ARG A 45 -3.94 8.61 -0.74
C ARG A 45 -2.45 8.60 -0.44
N PHE A 46 -1.99 7.71 0.43
CA PHE A 46 -0.58 7.58 0.78
C PHE A 46 0.28 7.27 -0.44
N PHE A 47 -0.08 6.28 -1.26
CA PHE A 47 0.70 5.92 -2.45
C PHE A 47 0.73 7.02 -3.51
N VAL A 48 -0.36 7.78 -3.67
CA VAL A 48 -0.38 8.95 -4.56
C VAL A 48 0.60 10.01 -4.06
N ILE A 49 0.62 10.28 -2.77
CA ILE A 49 1.56 11.24 -2.16
C ILE A 49 2.98 10.74 -2.29
N LEU A 50 3.25 9.46 -1.97
CA LEU A 50 4.57 8.85 -2.09
C LEU A 50 5.11 8.97 -3.52
N LYS A 51 4.32 8.59 -4.53
CA LYS A 51 4.69 8.71 -5.95
C LYS A 51 5.09 10.15 -6.28
N ARG A 52 4.25 11.13 -5.91
CA ARG A 52 4.52 12.56 -6.17
C ARG A 52 5.78 13.04 -5.47
N SER A 53 5.97 12.66 -4.21
CA SER A 53 7.15 13.02 -3.42
C SER A 53 8.43 12.46 -4.04
N MET A 54 8.43 11.20 -4.46
CA MET A 54 9.60 10.58 -5.11
C MET A 54 9.98 11.30 -6.40
N PHE A 55 9.02 11.59 -7.29
CA PHE A 55 9.30 12.41 -8.48
C PHE A 55 9.73 13.84 -8.14
N GLY A 56 9.20 14.42 -7.06
CA GLY A 56 9.62 15.73 -6.56
C GLY A 56 11.09 15.76 -6.16
N PHE A 57 11.56 14.77 -5.39
CA PHE A 57 12.97 14.67 -5.01
C PHE A 57 13.86 14.41 -6.23
N SER A 58 13.46 13.53 -7.15
CA SER A 58 14.20 13.23 -8.38
C SER A 58 14.44 14.48 -9.24
N ARG A 59 13.41 15.32 -9.41
CA ARG A 59 13.54 16.60 -10.13
C ARG A 59 14.43 17.59 -9.40
N LYS A 60 14.32 17.68 -8.06
CA LYS A 60 15.16 18.58 -7.26
C LYS A 60 16.64 18.20 -7.40
N ILE A 61 16.95 16.91 -7.37
CA ILE A 61 18.32 16.39 -7.56
C ILE A 61 18.83 16.73 -8.97
N ALA A 62 18.04 16.51 -10.01
CA ALA A 62 18.42 16.83 -11.39
C ALA A 62 18.69 18.34 -11.59
N ASN A 63 17.86 19.20 -10.98
CA ASN A 63 18.04 20.65 -11.03
C ASN A 63 19.35 21.10 -10.37
N GLU A 64 19.66 20.55 -9.19
CA GLU A 64 20.90 20.87 -8.48
C GLU A 64 22.14 20.45 -9.30
N LEU A 65 22.08 19.27 -9.91
CA LEU A 65 23.17 18.74 -10.75
C LEU A 65 23.37 19.55 -12.04
N SER A 66 22.30 20.14 -12.59
CA SER A 66 22.37 20.95 -13.82
C SER A 66 23.26 22.19 -13.69
N GLY A 67 23.54 22.67 -12.47
CA GLY A 67 24.49 23.74 -12.21
C GLY A 67 25.95 23.29 -12.14
N ILE A 68 26.21 21.98 -12.10
CA ILE A 68 27.53 21.38 -11.87
C ILE A 68 28.06 20.70 -13.15
N VAL A 69 27.17 20.10 -13.94
CA VAL A 69 27.53 19.39 -15.17
C VAL A 69 27.07 20.15 -16.42
N ASP A 70 27.60 19.77 -17.58
CA ASP A 70 27.14 20.33 -18.85
C ASP A 70 25.68 19.93 -19.16
N SER A 71 25.06 20.66 -20.10
CA SER A 71 23.65 20.48 -20.44
C SER A 71 23.30 19.08 -20.97
N ILE A 72 24.25 18.37 -21.58
CA ILE A 72 24.04 17.05 -22.17
C ILE A 72 24.02 16.00 -21.06
N GLU A 73 25.02 16.05 -20.18
CA GLU A 73 25.13 15.18 -19.01
C GLU A 73 24.00 15.44 -18.01
N ALA A 74 23.60 16.70 -17.79
CA ALA A 74 22.46 17.05 -16.94
C ALA A 74 21.19 16.32 -17.41
N ARG A 75 20.88 16.41 -18.71
CA ARG A 75 19.71 15.76 -19.31
C ARG A 75 19.80 14.23 -19.25
N ARG A 76 21.00 13.67 -19.43
CA ARG A 76 21.24 12.22 -19.30
C ARG A 76 20.97 11.74 -17.87
N ILE A 77 21.43 12.47 -16.87
CA ILE A 77 21.22 12.15 -15.46
C ILE A 77 19.75 12.31 -15.08
N GLU A 78 19.08 13.38 -15.50
CA GLU A 78 17.65 13.59 -15.27
C GLU A 78 16.82 12.41 -15.79
N LYS A 79 17.10 11.97 -17.02
CA LYS A 79 16.45 10.80 -17.61
C LYS A 79 16.72 9.54 -16.79
N MET A 80 17.98 9.28 -16.44
CA MET A 80 18.36 8.12 -15.63
C MET A 80 17.64 8.08 -14.28
N ILE A 81 17.59 9.20 -13.56
CA ILE A 81 16.93 9.29 -12.24
C ILE A 81 15.43 9.07 -12.42
N THR A 82 14.82 9.66 -13.45
CA THR A 82 13.39 9.50 -13.73
C THR A 82 13.03 8.05 -14.02
N GLU A 83 13.80 7.37 -14.87
CA GLU A 83 13.64 5.95 -15.18
C GLU A 83 13.79 5.08 -13.92
N LEU A 84 14.87 5.28 -13.16
CA LEU A 84 15.11 4.52 -11.93
C LEU A 84 14.02 4.74 -10.87
N THR A 85 13.48 5.96 -10.77
CA THR A 85 12.36 6.27 -9.88
C THR A 85 11.09 5.55 -10.32
N SER A 86 10.83 5.51 -11.63
CA SER A 86 9.67 4.81 -12.20
C SER A 86 9.77 3.30 -11.97
N ASP A 87 10.92 2.70 -12.27
CA ASP A 87 11.17 1.27 -12.09
C ASP A 87 11.02 0.87 -10.62
N ALA A 88 11.55 1.67 -9.69
CA ALA A 88 11.43 1.41 -8.26
C ALA A 88 9.96 1.45 -7.80
N LEU A 89 9.19 2.46 -8.25
CA LEU A 89 7.78 2.58 -7.94
C LEU A 89 6.95 1.44 -8.53
N GLU A 90 7.29 0.98 -9.73
CA GLU A 90 6.63 -0.15 -10.39
C GLU A 90 6.87 -1.46 -9.62
N GLN A 91 8.13 -1.77 -9.29
CA GLN A 91 8.47 -2.96 -8.49
C GLN A 91 7.79 -2.95 -7.13
N LEU A 92 7.74 -1.80 -6.46
CA LEU A 92 7.01 -1.64 -5.19
C LEU A 92 5.50 -1.88 -5.35
N SER A 93 4.92 -1.53 -6.51
CA SER A 93 3.49 -1.71 -6.75
C SER A 93 3.08 -3.15 -7.06
N ILE A 94 4.01 -3.99 -7.52
CA ILE A 94 3.75 -5.39 -7.92
C ILE A 94 4.18 -6.34 -6.80
N ASP A 95 5.46 -6.32 -6.45
CA ASP A 95 6.07 -7.31 -5.54
C ASP A 95 6.26 -6.77 -4.11
N GLY A 96 6.07 -5.46 -3.91
CA GLY A 96 6.36 -4.81 -2.64
C GLY A 96 7.85 -4.76 -2.27
N VAL A 97 8.73 -5.23 -3.15
CA VAL A 97 10.18 -5.32 -2.94
C VAL A 97 10.91 -4.68 -4.11
N TYR A 98 11.74 -3.67 -3.82
CA TYR A 98 12.66 -3.13 -4.82
C TYR A 98 13.93 -3.97 -4.90
N THR A 99 14.26 -4.41 -6.11
CA THR A 99 15.52 -5.07 -6.44
C THR A 99 16.30 -4.16 -7.38
N ALA A 100 17.45 -3.65 -6.91
CA ALA A 100 18.32 -2.83 -7.73
C ALA A 100 18.71 -3.57 -9.02
N THR A 101 18.36 -3.01 -10.17
CA THR A 101 18.68 -3.60 -11.47
C THR A 101 20.19 -3.64 -11.64
N LYS A 102 20.77 -4.85 -11.59
CA LYS A 102 22.17 -5.06 -11.96
C LYS A 102 22.27 -4.80 -13.46
N LYS A 103 22.77 -3.63 -13.88
CA LYS A 103 23.06 -3.37 -15.30
C LYS A 103 23.90 -4.53 -15.83
N LYS A 104 23.34 -5.29 -16.79
CA LYS A 104 24.10 -6.23 -17.60
C LYS A 104 25.20 -5.40 -18.26
N LYS A 105 26.46 -5.60 -17.88
CA LYS A 105 27.58 -5.08 -18.67
C LYS A 105 27.42 -5.72 -20.05
N GLU A 106 27.02 -4.94 -21.06
CA GLU A 106 27.22 -5.36 -22.44
C GLU A 106 28.70 -5.71 -22.57
N LYS A 107 28.97 -6.96 -22.93
CA LYS A 107 30.33 -7.43 -23.19
C LYS A 107 30.80 -6.71 -24.45
N THR A 108 31.70 -5.75 -24.27
CA THR A 108 32.58 -5.27 -25.34
C THR A 108 33.57 -6.37 -25.72
#